data_AF-A0A1V5TLG4-F1
#
_entry.id   AF-A0A1V5TLG4-F1
#
_cell.length_a   1.000
_cell.length_b   1.000
_cell.length_c   1.000
_cell.angle_alpha   90.00
_cell.angle_beta   90.00
_cell.angle_gamma   90.00
#
_symmetry.space_group_name_H-M   'P 1'
#
loop_
_entity.id
_entity.type
_entity.pdbx_description
1 polymer ?
#
loop_
_entity_poly.entity_id
_entity_poly.type
_entity_poly.pdbx_seq_one_letter_code
_entity_poly.pdbx_strand_id
1 'polypeptide(L)'
;MYILEISKSAKEFLEKLEQRDREIILNKIYSIKENPFRFLKRLQGDKLWRLRIGDFRAIVDVIISMNKIIVLRIGHRKNVYN
;
A
#
# COMPACT_ATOMS: atom_id res chain seq x y z
N MET A 1 11.91 7.82 8.75
CA MET A 1 11.10 8.44 7.69
C MET A 1 11.49 7.95 6.29
N TYR A 2 10.54 7.35 5.57
CA TYR A 2 10.69 6.87 4.19
C TYR A 2 9.99 7.82 3.20
N ILE A 3 10.54 7.96 1.99
CA ILE A 3 9.89 8.61 0.85
C ILE A 3 8.78 7.68 0.34
N LEU A 4 7.61 8.24 0.01
CA LEU A 4 6.47 7.47 -0.45
C LEU A 4 6.11 7.82 -1.89
N GLU A 5 6.00 6.80 -2.73
CA GLU A 5 5.56 6.91 -4.11
C GLU A 5 4.35 6.00 -4.34
N ILE A 6 3.36 6.49 -5.08
CA ILE A 6 2.18 5.72 -5.46
C ILE A 6 2.24 5.52 -6.98
N SER A 7 2.23 4.26 -7.41
CA SER A 7 2.25 3.91 -8.84
C SER A 7 1.05 4.48 -9.57
N LYS A 8 1.14 4.57 -10.90
CA LYS A 8 0.02 4.99 -11.74
C LYS A 8 -1.23 4.13 -11.53
N SER A 9 -1.07 2.81 -11.50
CA SER A 9 -2.19 1.87 -11.29
C SER A 9 -2.84 2.00 -9.91
N ALA A 10 -2.06 2.27 -8.87
CA ALA A 10 -2.58 2.53 -7.54
C ALA A 10 -3.32 3.88 -7.46
N LYS A 11 -2.82 4.91 -8.16
CA LYS A 11 -3.52 6.22 -8.29
C LYS A 11 -4.86 6.07 -9.01
N GLU A 12 -4.88 5.39 -10.16
CA GLU A 12 -6.11 5.13 -10.93
C GLU A 12 -7.13 4.33 -10.12
N PHE A 13 -6.70 3.43 -9.24
CA PHE A 13 -7.60 2.74 -8.30
C PHE A 13 -8.21 3.73 -7.28
N LEU A 14 -7.38 4.57 -6.66
CA LEU A 14 -7.82 5.56 -5.67
C LEU A 14 -8.80 6.58 -6.26
N GLU A 15 -8.58 7.01 -7.50
CA GLU A 15 -9.44 7.96 -8.22
C GLU A 15 -10.86 7.45 -8.43
N LYS A 16 -11.03 6.11 -8.52
CA LYS A 16 -12.33 5.45 -8.70
C LYS A 16 -13.09 5.22 -7.39
N LEU A 17 -12.45 5.42 -6.25
CA LEU A 17 -13.09 5.24 -4.94
C LEU A 17 -13.86 6.47 -4.51
N GLU A 18 -14.91 6.25 -3.73
CA GLU A 18 -15.56 7.31 -2.97
C GLU A 18 -14.57 8.00 -2.03
N GLN A 19 -14.83 9.27 -1.73
CA GLN A 19 -13.93 10.12 -0.96
C GLN A 19 -13.53 9.47 0.38
N ARG A 20 -14.51 8.90 1.10
CA ARG A 20 -14.29 8.25 2.39
C ARG A 20 -13.26 7.12 2.31
N ASP A 21 -13.40 6.21 1.37
CA ASP A 21 -12.49 5.07 1.21
C ASP A 21 -11.10 5.52 0.78
N ARG A 22 -11.04 6.51 -0.13
CA ARG A 22 -9.79 7.12 -0.58
C ARG A 22 -9.01 7.74 0.58
N GLU A 23 -9.67 8.50 1.44
CA GLU A 23 -9.05 9.13 2.63
C GLU A 23 -8.54 8.08 3.62
N ILE A 24 -9.32 7.04 3.91
CA ILE A 24 -8.89 5.93 4.78
C ILE A 24 -7.61 5.28 4.24
N ILE A 25 -7.55 5.03 2.93
CA ILE A 25 -6.39 4.42 2.31
C ILE A 25 -5.17 5.33 2.35
N LEU A 26 -5.32 6.59 1.96
CA LEU A 26 -4.23 7.56 1.96
C LEU A 26 -3.67 7.75 3.38
N ASN A 27 -4.53 7.93 4.39
CA ASN A 27 -4.12 8.07 5.78
C ASN A 27 -3.30 6.86 6.23
N LYS A 28 -3.74 5.64 5.87
CA LYS A 28 -3.00 4.43 6.23
C LYS A 28 -1.66 4.34 5.50
N ILE A 29 -1.60 4.68 4.22
CA ILE A 29 -0.36 4.70 3.42
C ILE A 29 0.63 5.72 3.99
N TYR A 30 0.19 6.92 4.34
CA TYR A 30 1.08 7.93 4.94
C TYR A 30 1.57 7.54 6.34
N SER A 31 0.76 6.84 7.13
CA SER A 31 1.14 6.40 8.48
C SER A 31 2.33 5.43 8.52
N ILE A 32 2.62 4.73 7.41
CA ILE A 32 3.70 3.72 7.39
C ILE A 32 5.08 4.32 7.09
N LYS A 33 5.18 5.63 6.79
CA LYS A 33 6.46 6.28 6.46
C LYS A 33 7.49 6.22 7.58
N GLU A 34 7.07 6.20 8.84
CA GLU A 34 8.02 6.19 9.97
C GLU A 34 8.50 4.79 10.33
N ASN A 35 7.60 3.81 10.33
CA ASN A 35 7.95 2.43 10.65
C ASN A 35 7.15 1.46 9.76
N PRO A 36 7.58 1.24 8.51
CA PRO A 36 6.82 0.45 7.55
C PRO A 36 6.68 -1.00 8.00
N PHE A 37 7.74 -1.61 8.52
CA PHE A 37 7.77 -3.02 8.90
C PHE A 37 6.82 -3.38 10.05
N ARG A 38 6.41 -2.41 10.87
CA ARG A 38 5.37 -2.61 11.89
C ARG A 38 4.00 -2.97 11.29
N PHE A 39 3.71 -2.48 10.09
CA PHE A 39 2.38 -2.60 9.47
C PHE A 39 2.37 -3.56 8.26
N LEU A 40 3.55 -3.84 7.71
CA LEU A 40 3.72 -4.64 6.51
C LEU A 40 3.94 -6.12 6.83
N LYS A 41 3.34 -6.99 6.02
CA LYS A 41 3.63 -8.42 6.02
C LYS A 41 4.26 -8.82 4.69
N ARG A 42 5.38 -9.53 4.74
CA ARG A 42 6.06 -10.01 3.53
C ARG A 42 5.15 -10.98 2.77
N LEU A 43 5.11 -10.88 1.45
CA LEU A 43 4.47 -11.88 0.61
C LEU A 43 5.38 -13.12 0.51
N GLN A 44 4.78 -14.31 0.48
CA GLN A 44 5.54 -15.55 0.40
C GLN A 44 6.19 -15.65 -0.99
N GLY A 45 7.49 -15.92 -1.04
CA GLY A 45 8.24 -16.11 -2.29
C GLY A 45 8.61 -14.83 -3.05
N ASP A 46 8.31 -13.64 -2.51
CA ASP A 46 8.56 -12.35 -3.18
C ASP A 46 9.29 -11.36 -2.24
N LYS A 47 9.96 -10.36 -2.82
CA LYS A 47 10.56 -9.22 -2.10
C LYS A 47 9.51 -8.17 -1.72
N LEU A 48 8.27 -8.35 -2.17
CA LEU A 48 7.15 -7.43 -1.93
C LEU A 48 6.46 -7.64 -0.58
N TRP A 49 5.76 -6.60 -0.17
CA TRP A 49 5.05 -6.49 1.08
C TRP A 49 3.57 -6.24 0.87
N ARG A 50 2.76 -6.62 1.86
CA ARG A 50 1.33 -6.40 1.90
C ARG A 50 0.99 -5.47 3.06
N LEU A 51 0.26 -4.40 2.77
CA LEU A 51 -0.36 -3.52 3.76
C LEU A 51 -1.85 -3.83 3.87
N ARG A 52 -2.35 -4.00 5.10
CA ARG A 52 -3.79 -4.14 5.39
C ARG A 52 -4.40 -2.77 5.69
N ILE A 53 -5.52 -2.47 5.04
CA ILE A 53 -6.20 -1.17 5.12
C ILE A 53 -7.71 -1.43 5.18
N GLY A 54 -8.26 -1.78 6.35
CA GLY A 54 -9.68 -2.13 6.47
C GLY A 54 -10.09 -3.24 5.48
N ASP A 55 -10.99 -2.88 4.55
CA ASP A 55 -11.50 -3.72 3.46
C ASP A 55 -10.66 -3.71 2.18
N PHE A 56 -9.48 -3.08 2.23
CA PHE A 56 -8.52 -3.01 1.14
C PHE A 56 -7.19 -3.64 1.52
N ARG A 57 -6.39 -3.96 0.51
CA ARG A 57 -4.99 -4.34 0.63
C ARG A 57 -4.18 -3.57 -0.39
N ALA A 58 -2.97 -3.17 0.00
CA ALA A 58 -1.99 -2.64 -0.92
C ALA A 58 -0.79 -3.59 -1.02
N ILE A 59 -0.28 -3.76 -2.23
CA ILE A 59 1.02 -4.38 -2.49
C ILE A 59 2.05 -3.26 -2.58
N VAL A 60 3.14 -3.44 -1.85
CA VAL A 60 4.12 -2.40 -1.57
C VAL A 60 5.52 -2.96 -1.76
N ASP A 61 6.39 -2.22 -2.43
CA ASP A 61 7.82 -2.47 -2.43
C ASP A 61 8.52 -1.53 -1.44
N VAL A 62 9.45 -2.05 -0.66
CA VAL A 62 10.23 -1.28 0.33
C VAL A 62 11.70 -1.39 -0.01
N ILE A 63 12.23 -0.32 -0.59
CA ILE A 63 13.63 -0.21 -0.99
C ILE A 63 14.41 0.38 0.19
N ILE A 64 14.94 -0.50 1.03
CA ILE A 64 15.64 -0.13 2.28
C ILE A 64 16.84 0.77 2.00
N SER A 65 17.63 0.47 0.96
CA SER A 65 18.82 1.25 0.59
C SER A 65 18.51 2.70 0.22
N MET A 66 17.28 3.00 -0.20
CA MET A 66 16.84 4.33 -0.61
C MET A 66 15.86 4.97 0.36
N ASN A 67 15.55 4.32 1.49
CA ASN A 67 14.44 4.70 2.37
C ASN A 67 13.16 5.00 1.58
N LYS A 68 12.81 4.16 0.60
CA LYS A 68 11.69 4.40 -0.32
C LYS A 68 10.61 3.32 -0.19
N ILE A 69 9.36 3.75 -0.17
CA ILE A 69 8.17 2.90 -0.18
C ILE A 69 7.43 3.17 -1.50
N ILE A 70 7.17 2.13 -2.28
CA ILE A 70 6.42 2.23 -3.54
C ILE A 70 5.13 1.43 -3.39
N VAL A 71 3.99 2.10 -3.42
CA VAL A 71 2.68 1.45 -3.44
C VAL A 71 2.39 1.03 -4.88
N LEU A 72 2.53 -0.26 -5.17
CA LEU A 72 2.45 -0.82 -6.52
C LEU A 72 1.01 -1.04 -6.98
N ARG A 73 0.13 -1.52 -6.08
CA ARG A 73 -1.27 -1.84 -6.40
C ARG A 73 -2.12 -1.73 -5.14
N ILE A 74 -3.36 -1.28 -5.28
CA ILE A 74 -4.37 -1.28 -4.23
C ILE A 74 -5.59 -2.04 -4.77
N GLY A 75 -6.25 -2.82 -3.91
CA GLY A 75 -7.46 -3.55 -4.28
C GLY A 75 -8.31 -3.92 -3.07
N HIS A 76 -9.58 -4.25 -3.32
CA HIS A 76 -10.47 -4.74 -2.28
C HIS A 76 -10.02 -6.11 -1.76
N ARG A 77 -10.18 -6.33 -0.46
CA ARG A 77 -9.85 -7.57 0.25
C ARG A 77 -10.56 -8.79 -0.33
N LYS A 78 -11.79 -8.59 -0.83
CA LYS A 78 -12.66 -9.61 -1.44
C LYS A 78 -12.22 -10.08 -2.83
N ASN A 79 -11.38 -9.31 -3.53
CA ASN A 79 -10.92 -9.63 -4.89
C ASN A 79 -9.49 -10.16 -4.94
N VAL A 80 -8.97 -10.75 -3.85
CA VAL A 80 -7.55 -11.17 -3.75
C VAL A 80 -7.34 -12.66 -4.02
N TYR A 81 -8.41 -13.45 -4.19
CA TYR A 81 -8.33 -14.89 -4.49
C TYR A 81 -9.33 -15.39 -5.54
N ASN A 82 -9.79 -14.53 -6.44
CA ASN A 82 -10.41 -14.98 -7.69
C ASN A 82 -9.43 -14.75 -8.84
#